data_AF-A0A852TJK0-F1
#
_entry.id   AF-A0A852TJK0-F1
#
_cell.length_a   1.000
_cell.length_b   1.000
_cell.length_c   1.000
_cell.angle_alpha   90.00
_cell.angle_beta   90.00
_cell.angle_gamma   90.00
#
_symmetry.space_group_name_H-M   'P 1'
#
loop_
_entity.id
_entity.type
_entity.pdbx_description
1 polymer ?
#
loop_
_entity_poly.entity_id
_entity_poly.type
_entity_poly.pdbx_seq_one_letter_code
_entity_poly.pdbx_strand_id
1 'polypeptide(L)'
;MKEKWKMYLLLIIPWFSVIKLGKYSFLQYLPIIIFSDLIIALISELSRAFKWWKVKNPIFPKLATDVSFVFGPFTILNFWIFKLTTKKFWVYLLTNIFADY
;
A
#
# COMPACT_ATOMS: atom_id res chain seq x y z
N MET A 1 -4.90 20.11 -14.69
CA MET A 1 -4.33 18.91 -15.35
C MET A 1 -2.81 18.74 -15.20
N LYS A 2 -2.03 19.75 -14.79
CA LYS A 2 -0.55 19.70 -14.87
C LYS A 2 0.21 18.88 -13.80
N GLU A 3 -0.44 18.30 -12.79
CA GLU A 3 0.27 17.60 -11.69
C GLU A 3 -0.16 16.14 -11.43
N LYS A 4 -1.06 15.58 -12.23
CA LYS A 4 -1.54 14.19 -12.00
C LYS A 4 -0.52 13.11 -12.37
N TRP A 5 0.44 13.42 -13.24
CA TRP A 5 1.47 12.47 -13.69
C TRP A 5 2.28 11.88 -12.54
N LYS A 6 2.57 12.68 -11.49
CA LYS A 6 3.27 12.22 -10.29
C LYS A 6 2.51 11.09 -9.58
N MET A 7 1.19 11.20 -9.51
CA MET A 7 0.33 10.19 -8.90
C MET A 7 0.30 8.90 -9.73
N TYR A 8 0.25 9.01 -11.06
CA TYR A 8 0.35 7.83 -11.93
C TYR A 8 1.72 7.13 -11.79
N LEU A 9 2.81 7.89 -11.68
CA LEU A 9 4.12 7.32 -11.41
C LEU A 9 4.17 6.64 -10.03
N LEU A 10 3.59 7.27 -9.01
CA LEU A 10 3.49 6.68 -7.67
C LEU A 10 2.74 5.35 -7.71
N LEU A 11 1.68 5.27 -8.53
CA LEU A 11 0.92 4.05 -8.71
C LEU A 11 1.72 2.98 -9.46
N ILE A 12 2.40 3.30 -10.56
CA ILE A 12 2.95 2.32 -11.50
C ILE A 12 4.37 1.85 -11.13
N ILE A 13 5.24 2.77 -10.69
CA ILE A 13 6.66 2.47 -10.42
C ILE A 13 6.83 1.27 -9.46
N PRO A 14 6.10 1.17 -8.34
CA PRO A 14 6.26 0.07 -7.39
C PRO A 14 5.99 -1.30 -8.01
N TRP A 15 5.07 -1.40 -8.98
CA TRP A 15 4.66 -2.67 -9.59
C TRP A 15 5.77 -3.35 -10.38
N PHE A 16 6.79 -2.62 -10.86
CA PHE A 16 7.95 -3.25 -11.49
C PHE A 16 8.68 -4.21 -10.55
N SER A 17 8.63 -3.97 -9.23
CA SER A 17 9.23 -4.87 -8.25
C SER A 17 8.46 -6.18 -8.07
N VAL A 18 7.18 -6.25 -8.44
CA VAL A 18 6.32 -7.43 -8.31
C VAL A 18 6.83 -8.59 -9.14
N ILE A 19 7.50 -8.31 -10.26
CA ILE A 19 8.11 -9.33 -11.12
C ILE A 19 9.08 -10.22 -10.31
N LYS A 20 9.75 -9.66 -9.29
CA LYS A 20 10.66 -10.39 -8.39
C LYS A 20 9.96 -11.14 -7.25
N LEU A 21 8.66 -10.95 -7.04
CA LEU A 21 7.91 -11.60 -5.95
C LEU A 21 7.61 -13.07 -6.26
N GLY A 22 7.43 -13.45 -7.53
CA GLY A 22 7.07 -14.80 -7.94
C GLY A 22 5.57 -15.07 -7.80
N LYS A 23 5.01 -15.79 -8.78
CA LYS A 23 3.55 -15.96 -8.95
C LYS A 23 2.86 -16.64 -7.75
N TYR A 24 3.49 -17.65 -7.16
CA TYR A 24 2.92 -18.40 -6.03
C TYR A 24 2.83 -17.54 -4.76
N SER A 25 3.90 -16.82 -4.41
CA SER A 25 3.89 -15.91 -3.25
C SER A 25 2.92 -14.75 -3.45
N PHE A 26 2.81 -14.23 -4.68
CA PHE A 26 1.85 -13.18 -4.99
C PHE A 26 0.41 -13.64 -4.74
N LEU A 27 0.02 -14.82 -5.23
CA LEU A 27 -1.33 -15.36 -5.01
C LEU A 27 -1.60 -15.70 -3.54
N GLN A 28 -0.59 -16.18 -2.82
CA GLN A 28 -0.71 -16.51 -1.40
C GLN A 28 -1.01 -15.28 -0.53
N TYR A 29 -0.34 -14.15 -0.78
CA TYR A 29 -0.50 -12.94 0.03
C TYR A 29 -1.57 -11.98 -0.50
N LEU A 30 -2.09 -12.22 -1.70
CA LEU A 30 -3.12 -11.39 -2.32
C LEU A 30 -4.33 -11.11 -1.39
N PRO A 31 -4.94 -12.11 -0.71
CA PRO A 31 -6.10 -11.85 0.14
C PRO A 31 -5.79 -10.94 1.32
N ILE A 32 -4.62 -11.13 1.95
CA ILE A 32 -4.17 -10.36 3.11
C ILE A 32 -3.92 -8.90 2.71
N ILE A 33 -3.33 -8.69 1.54
CA ILE A 33 -2.95 -7.36 1.06
C ILE A 33 -4.18 -6.60 0.57
N ILE A 34 -5.10 -7.27 -0.12
CA ILE A 34 -6.40 -6.68 -0.44
C ILE A 34 -7.12 -6.27 0.85
N PHE A 35 -7.08 -7.09 1.88
CA PHE A 35 -7.70 -6.77 3.16
C PHE A 35 -7.05 -5.54 3.83
N SER A 36 -5.71 -5.44 3.87
CA SER A 36 -5.03 -4.28 4.44
C SER A 36 -5.28 -3.00 3.62
N ASP A 37 -5.30 -3.10 2.29
CA ASP A 37 -5.61 -1.99 1.39
C ASP A 37 -7.05 -1.49 1.62
N LEU A 38 -8.01 -2.40 1.80
CA LEU A 38 -9.41 -2.06 2.11
C LEU A 38 -9.54 -1.37 3.47
N ILE A 39 -8.80 -1.78 4.49
CA ILE A 39 -8.79 -1.12 5.80
C ILE A 39 -8.32 0.33 5.65
N ILE A 40 -7.23 0.57 4.91
CA ILE A 40 -6.70 1.93 4.73
C ILE A 40 -7.59 2.78 3.85
N ALA A 41 -8.24 2.19 2.84
CA ALA A 41 -9.26 2.88 2.07
C ALA A 41 -10.43 3.31 2.97
N LEU A 42 -10.91 2.41 3.85
CA LEU A 42 -11.97 2.73 4.81
C LEU A 42 -11.55 3.84 5.78
N ILE A 43 -10.35 3.76 6.35
CA ILE A 43 -9.78 4.80 7.22
C ILE A 43 -9.68 6.13 6.48
N SER A 44 -9.30 6.12 5.20
CA SER A 44 -9.21 7.32 4.37
C SER A 44 -10.58 7.95 4.12
N GLU A 45 -11.62 7.14 3.91
CA GLU A 45 -13.00 7.65 3.82
C GLU A 45 -13.49 8.20 5.16
N LEU A 46 -13.17 7.56 6.30
CA LEU A 46 -13.45 8.12 7.62
C LEU A 46 -12.71 9.46 7.84
N SER A 47 -11.45 9.54 7.41
CA SER A 47 -10.64 10.76 7.50
C SER A 47 -11.30 11.95 6.81
N ARG A 48 -12.10 11.73 5.75
CA ARG A 48 -12.89 12.80 5.13
C ARG A 48 -13.99 13.35 6.05
N ALA A 49 -14.65 12.49 6.81
CA ALA A 49 -15.68 12.89 7.76
C ALA A 49 -15.05 13.60 8.99
N PHE A 50 -13.94 13.06 9.51
CA PHE A 50 -13.25 13.58 10.69
C PHE A 50 -12.18 14.65 10.40
N LYS A 51 -11.93 14.96 9.12
CA LYS A 51 -10.94 15.94 8.62
C LYS A 51 -9.49 15.68 9.09
N TRP A 52 -9.07 14.42 9.20
CA TRP A 52 -7.70 14.10 9.66
C TRP A 52 -6.62 14.49 8.65
N TRP A 53 -6.84 14.23 7.36
CA TRP A 53 -5.94 14.67 6.29
C TRP A 53 -6.70 14.86 4.97
N LYS A 54 -6.05 15.52 4.01
CA LYS A 54 -6.60 15.74 2.66
C LYS A 54 -5.55 15.41 1.61
N VAL A 55 -5.93 14.56 0.65
CA VAL A 55 -5.07 14.18 -0.47
C VAL A 55 -4.96 15.34 -1.45
N LYS A 56 -3.72 15.73 -1.78
CA LYS A 56 -3.44 16.80 -2.74
C LYS A 56 -3.38 16.21 -4.15
N ASN A 57 -4.24 16.70 -5.05
CA ASN A 57 -4.33 16.25 -6.45
C ASN A 57 -4.61 14.74 -6.66
N PRO A 58 -5.65 14.16 -6.03
CA PRO A 58 -5.99 12.75 -6.24
C PRO A 58 -6.29 12.44 -7.72
N ILE A 59 -5.94 11.23 -8.15
CA ILE A 59 -6.33 10.70 -9.48
C ILE A 59 -7.86 10.70 -9.58
N PHE A 60 -8.52 10.19 -8.54
CA PHE A 60 -9.97 10.12 -8.38
C PHE A 60 -10.47 11.11 -7.30
N PRO A 61 -10.87 12.33 -7.66
CA PRO A 61 -11.26 13.36 -6.68
C PRO A 61 -12.56 13.09 -5.93
N LYS A 62 -13.34 12.08 -6.34
CA LYS A 62 -14.56 11.66 -5.64
C LYS A 62 -14.27 10.81 -4.40
N LEU A 63 -13.12 10.14 -4.37
CA LEU A 63 -12.66 9.30 -3.27
C LEU A 63 -11.79 10.13 -2.32
N ALA A 64 -11.94 9.92 -1.02
CA ALA A 64 -11.01 10.44 -0.03
C ALA A 64 -9.69 9.66 -0.04
N THR A 65 -9.78 8.39 -0.41
CA THR A 65 -8.65 7.47 -0.53
C THR A 65 -7.66 7.93 -1.60
N ASP A 66 -6.38 8.03 -1.24
CA ASP A 66 -5.30 8.20 -2.22
C ASP A 66 -5.02 6.86 -2.92
N VAL A 67 -5.79 6.59 -3.96
CA VAL A 67 -5.69 5.36 -4.78
C VAL A 67 -4.26 5.12 -5.25
N SER A 68 -3.54 6.19 -5.60
CA SER A 68 -2.15 6.12 -6.09
C SER A 68 -1.19 5.61 -5.01
N PHE A 69 -1.38 6.06 -3.77
CA PHE A 69 -0.58 5.63 -2.63
C PHE A 69 -0.97 4.23 -2.15
N VAL A 70 -2.27 3.99 -1.94
CA VAL A 70 -2.78 2.72 -1.41
C VAL A 70 -2.43 1.58 -2.36
N PHE A 71 -2.85 1.66 -3.63
CA PHE A 71 -2.64 0.60 -4.62
C PHE A 71 -1.26 0.60 -5.28
N GLY A 72 -0.44 1.59 -4.98
CA GLY A 72 0.93 1.70 -5.48
C GLY A 72 1.92 1.26 -4.41
N PRO A 73 2.65 2.19 -3.77
CA PRO A 73 3.72 1.86 -2.85
C PRO A 73 3.25 1.04 -1.65
N PHE A 74 2.06 1.32 -1.10
CA PHE A 74 1.58 0.63 0.09
C PHE A 74 1.29 -0.86 -0.17
N THR A 75 0.51 -1.19 -1.20
CA THR A 75 0.28 -2.59 -1.64
C THR A 75 1.59 -3.32 -1.90
N ILE A 76 2.51 -2.72 -2.67
CA ILE A 76 3.77 -3.38 -3.05
C ILE A 76 4.71 -3.56 -1.86
N LEU A 77 4.79 -2.57 -0.99
CA LEU A 77 5.59 -2.67 0.24
C LEU A 77 5.06 -3.78 1.13
N ASN A 78 3.73 -3.88 1.31
CA ASN A 78 3.12 -4.99 2.03
C ASN A 78 3.45 -6.34 1.42
N PHE A 79 3.37 -6.48 0.08
CA PHE A 79 3.78 -7.70 -0.61
C PHE A 79 5.20 -8.12 -0.26
N TRP A 80 6.14 -7.16 -0.26
CA TRP A 80 7.53 -7.42 0.09
C TRP A 80 7.70 -7.78 1.56
N ILE A 81 7.05 -7.04 2.46
CA ILE A 81 7.06 -7.32 3.89
C ILE A 81 6.59 -8.75 4.10
N PHE A 82 5.38 -9.11 3.65
CA PHE A 82 4.86 -10.47 3.79
C PHE A 82 5.77 -11.51 3.15
N LYS A 83 6.31 -11.27 1.94
CA LYS A 83 7.23 -12.24 1.34
C LYS A 83 8.49 -12.48 2.17
N LEU A 84 9.05 -11.43 2.78
CA LEU A 84 10.27 -11.50 3.59
C LEU A 84 10.01 -12.07 4.99
N THR A 85 8.80 -11.87 5.51
CA THR A 85 8.45 -12.15 6.91
C THR A 85 7.75 -13.48 7.08
N THR A 86 6.98 -13.91 6.08
CA THR A 86 6.24 -15.16 6.15
C THR A 86 7.23 -16.33 6.07
N LYS A 87 7.09 -17.28 6.99
CA LYS A 87 8.02 -18.39 7.32
C LYS A 87 9.19 -18.01 8.25
N LYS A 88 9.35 -16.74 8.64
CA LYS A 88 10.33 -16.31 9.65
C LYS A 88 9.73 -15.27 10.60
N PHE A 89 8.77 -15.71 11.42
CA PHE A 89 8.09 -14.88 12.43
C PHE A 89 9.07 -14.03 13.27
N TRP A 90 10.23 -14.60 13.61
CA TRP A 90 11.27 -13.91 14.37
C TRP A 90 11.95 -12.75 13.64
N VAL A 91 12.10 -12.84 12.32
CA VAL A 91 12.65 -11.74 11.52
C VAL A 91 11.65 -10.59 11.43
N TYR A 92 10.36 -10.90 11.29
CA TYR A 92 9.28 -9.90 11.35
C TYR A 92 9.24 -9.16 12.68
N LEU A 93 9.22 -9.90 13.79
CA LEU A 93 9.14 -9.33 15.12
C LEU A 93 10.33 -8.41 15.41
N LEU A 94 11.54 -8.83 15.03
CA LEU A 94 12.76 -8.04 15.24
C LEU A 94 12.80 -6.77 14.38
N THR A 95 12.45 -6.84 13.09
CA THR A 95 12.44 -5.62 12.26
C THR A 95 11.32 -4.66 12.64
N ASN A 96 10.16 -5.15 13.09
CA ASN A 96 9.07 -4.29 13.56
C ASN A 96 9.46 -3.55 14.84
N ILE A 97 10.07 -4.24 15.82
CA ILE A 97 10.55 -3.63 17.06
C ILE A 97 11.63 -2.56 16.80
N PHE A 98 12.55 -2.81 15.86
CA PHE A 98 13.61 -1.83 15.53
C PHE A 98 13.13 -0.66 14.65
N ALA A 99 12.04 -0.82 13.91
CA ALA A 99 11.50 0.23 13.04
C ALA A 99 10.50 1.13 13.77
N ASP A 100 9.82 0.61 14.81
CA ASP A 100 8.83 1.33 15.61
C ASP A 100 9.42 2.00 16.87
N TYR A 101 10.71 1.83 17.14
CA TYR A 101 11.50 2.56 18.17
C TYR A 101 12.51 3.50 17.51
#